data_AF-A0A954CR00-F1
#
_entry.id   AF-A0A954CR00-F1
#
_cell.length_a   1.000
_cell.length_b   1.000
_cell.length_c   1.000
_cell.angle_alpha   90.00
_cell.angle_beta   90.00
_cell.angle_gamma   90.00
#
_symmetry.space_group_name_H-M   'P 1'
#
loop_
_entity.id
_entity.type
_entity.pdbx_description
1 polymer ?
#
loop_
_entity_poly.entity_id
_entity_poly.type
_entity_poly.pdbx_seq_one_letter_code
_entity_poly.pdbx_strand_id
1 'polypeptide(L)'
;MQRLVIINVVGLTPKLIKLAPRLSKFTAKPMTGVFPAVTMPAQASMLTGLPPSKHGVVGNTWFWRELGEVRNWLQSNRLMRGEPMYLEAKRANAEFTCAKMFWWFNQGSGCDWSCTPKPHYGSDGSKEFDILTEPPELATELKAKLGDFPFHGFWGPMAGLPSSDWISRATAQVIRTKQPTLTLCYLPHLDYDLQRFGDKADTERLVREVDDCAGRVLDAAADVGAKVLVVSEYGITPVSRPVYINRALRKA
;
A
#
# COMPACT_ATOMS: atom_id res chain seq x y z
N MET A 1 -12.54 -22.19 4.79
CA MET A 1 -11.87 -21.51 3.65
C MET A 1 -10.41 -21.27 4.03
N GLN A 2 -9.44 -21.49 3.14
CA GLN A 2 -8.03 -21.22 3.45
C GLN A 2 -7.82 -19.70 3.52
N ARG A 3 -7.33 -19.20 4.66
CA ARG A 3 -6.99 -17.77 4.81
C ARG A 3 -5.72 -17.43 4.03
N LEU A 4 -5.67 -16.23 3.47
CA LEU A 4 -4.54 -15.69 2.72
C LEU A 4 -4.19 -14.29 3.22
N VAL A 5 -2.90 -14.05 3.45
CA VAL A 5 -2.35 -12.72 3.73
C VAL A 5 -1.44 -12.32 2.57
N ILE A 6 -1.73 -11.19 1.92
CA ILE A 6 -0.90 -10.59 0.88
C ILE A 6 -0.18 -9.39 1.47
N ILE A 7 1.15 -9.44 1.49
CA ILE A 7 2.01 -8.35 1.97
C ILE A 7 2.63 -7.66 0.76
N ASN A 8 2.29 -6.40 0.54
CA ASN A 8 2.93 -5.56 -0.46
C ASN A 8 4.08 -4.78 0.18
N VAL A 9 5.30 -5.16 -0.18
CA VAL A 9 6.55 -4.51 0.26
C VAL A 9 7.06 -3.66 -0.90
N VAL A 10 6.81 -2.35 -0.85
CA VAL A 10 7.11 -1.46 -1.97
C VAL A 10 8.61 -1.31 -2.16
N GLY A 11 9.09 -1.33 -3.40
CA GLY A 11 10.52 -1.22 -3.69
C GLY A 11 11.31 -2.53 -3.49
N LEU A 12 10.72 -3.60 -2.95
CA LEU A 12 11.40 -4.87 -2.74
C LEU A 12 11.68 -5.58 -4.07
N THR A 13 12.94 -5.61 -4.46
CA THR A 13 13.38 -6.30 -5.68
C THR A 13 13.97 -7.69 -5.38
N PRO A 14 14.12 -8.57 -6.38
CA PRO A 14 14.82 -9.85 -6.22
C PRO A 14 16.28 -9.70 -5.74
N LYS A 15 16.91 -8.54 -5.93
CA LYS A 15 18.23 -8.25 -5.37
C LYS A 15 18.14 -7.94 -3.87
N LEU A 16 17.18 -7.11 -3.49
CA LEU A 16 17.01 -6.64 -2.11
C LEU A 16 16.52 -7.72 -1.16
N ILE A 17 15.65 -8.64 -1.60
CA ILE A 17 15.10 -9.69 -0.73
C ILE A 17 16.18 -10.60 -0.12
N LYS A 18 17.38 -10.67 -0.73
CA LYS A 18 18.52 -11.42 -0.18
C LYS A 18 19.03 -10.86 1.15
N LEU A 19 18.74 -9.58 1.42
CA LEU A 19 19.10 -8.89 2.66
C LEU A 19 18.01 -9.00 3.74
N ALA A 20 16.90 -9.72 3.45
CA ALA A 20 15.74 -9.85 4.31
C ALA A 20 15.67 -11.27 4.90
N PRO A 21 16.18 -11.52 6.13
CA PRO A 21 16.27 -12.88 6.69
C PRO A 21 14.95 -13.66 6.77
N ARG A 22 13.82 -12.98 6.96
CA ARG A 22 12.49 -13.63 7.04
C ARG A 22 11.87 -13.78 5.66
N LEU A 23 11.87 -12.74 4.85
CA LEU A 23 11.29 -12.75 3.51
C LEU A 23 12.08 -13.61 2.51
N SER A 24 13.40 -13.74 2.68
CA SER A 24 14.24 -14.62 1.84
C SER A 24 13.90 -16.10 1.95
N LYS A 25 13.12 -16.52 2.96
CA LYS A 25 12.60 -17.88 3.11
C LYS A 25 11.51 -18.20 2.06
N PHE A 26 10.92 -17.19 1.44
CA PHE A 26 9.96 -17.36 0.37
C PHE A 26 10.67 -17.57 -0.97
N THR A 27 10.07 -18.38 -1.85
CA THR A 27 10.53 -18.46 -3.24
C THR A 27 10.13 -17.18 -3.98
N ALA A 28 11.09 -16.30 -4.21
CA ALA A 28 10.88 -15.10 -5.01
C ALA A 28 10.95 -15.40 -6.52
N LYS A 29 9.93 -14.99 -7.26
CA LYS A 29 9.93 -15.01 -8.73
C LYS A 29 9.81 -13.59 -9.26
N PRO A 30 10.71 -13.14 -10.15
CA PRO A 30 10.55 -11.84 -10.80
C PRO A 30 9.22 -11.77 -11.55
N MET A 31 8.51 -10.64 -11.41
CA MET A 31 7.30 -10.34 -12.16
C MET A 31 7.51 -9.03 -12.93
N THR A 32 6.96 -8.97 -14.15
CA THR A 32 6.93 -7.73 -14.92
C THR A 32 5.85 -6.82 -14.34
N GLY A 33 6.27 -5.66 -13.82
CA GLY A 33 5.35 -4.62 -13.35
C GLY A 33 4.61 -3.94 -14.50
N VAL A 34 3.63 -3.11 -14.17
CA VAL A 34 2.88 -2.33 -15.16
C VAL A 34 3.57 -1.01 -15.49
N PHE A 35 3.23 -0.44 -16.65
CA PHE A 35 3.63 0.92 -17.02
C PHE A 35 2.43 1.88 -16.94
N PRO A 36 2.58 3.05 -16.28
CA PRO A 36 3.77 3.52 -15.57
C PRO A 36 4.00 2.80 -14.24
N ALA A 37 5.27 2.57 -13.90
CA ALA A 37 5.71 1.87 -12.69
C ALA A 37 5.63 2.78 -11.46
N VAL A 38 4.41 3.14 -11.07
CA VAL A 38 4.10 3.93 -9.86
C VAL A 38 2.96 3.28 -9.08
N THR A 39 2.78 3.72 -7.83
CA THR A 39 2.02 3.02 -6.79
C THR A 39 0.58 2.74 -7.16
N MET A 40 -0.17 3.77 -7.58
CA MET A 40 -1.59 3.62 -7.85
C MET A 40 -1.88 2.69 -9.05
N PRO A 41 -1.23 2.84 -10.23
CA PRO A 41 -1.36 1.88 -11.32
C PRO A 41 -1.00 0.44 -10.92
N ALA A 42 0.14 0.24 -10.24
CA ALA A 42 0.58 -1.08 -9.83
C ALA A 42 -0.43 -1.76 -8.90
N GLN A 43 -0.91 -1.07 -7.87
CA GLN A 43 -1.91 -1.62 -6.96
C GLN A 43 -3.27 -1.83 -7.64
N ALA A 44 -3.72 -0.91 -8.51
CA ALA A 44 -4.96 -1.11 -9.25
C ALA A 44 -4.88 -2.37 -10.14
N SER A 45 -3.75 -2.60 -10.81
CA SER A 45 -3.53 -3.81 -11.61
C SER A 45 -3.51 -5.07 -10.74
N MET A 46 -2.85 -5.04 -9.58
CA MET A 46 -2.84 -6.18 -8.64
C MET A 46 -4.24 -6.48 -8.10
N LEU A 47 -5.03 -5.46 -7.77
CA LEU A 47 -6.36 -5.61 -7.21
C LEU A 47 -7.39 -6.11 -8.23
N THR A 48 -7.26 -5.72 -9.50
CA THR A 48 -8.27 -5.99 -10.55
C THR A 48 -7.86 -7.06 -11.55
N GLY A 49 -6.57 -7.42 -11.61
CA GLY A 49 -6.02 -8.29 -12.67
C GLY A 49 -6.00 -7.63 -14.07
N LEU A 50 -6.26 -6.33 -14.16
CA LEU A 50 -6.32 -5.59 -15.42
C LEU A 50 -5.07 -4.72 -15.64
N PRO A 51 -4.71 -4.38 -16.89
CA PRO A 51 -3.70 -3.36 -17.17
C PRO A 51 -4.26 -1.93 -17.00
N PRO A 52 -3.38 -0.90 -16.88
CA PRO A 52 -3.78 0.51 -16.76
C PRO A 52 -4.75 1.00 -17.83
N SER A 53 -4.64 0.51 -19.06
CA SER A 53 -5.55 0.84 -20.16
C SER A 53 -7.00 0.36 -19.93
N LYS A 54 -7.20 -0.65 -19.08
CA LYS A 54 -8.53 -1.21 -18.75
C LYS A 54 -9.07 -0.69 -17.42
N HIS A 55 -8.27 -0.67 -16.36
CA HIS A 55 -8.73 -0.15 -15.07
C HIS A 55 -8.70 1.39 -14.95
N GLY A 56 -8.10 2.10 -15.91
CA GLY A 56 -8.15 3.56 -16.03
C GLY A 56 -7.25 4.32 -15.06
N VAL A 57 -6.55 3.63 -14.15
CA VAL A 57 -5.60 4.24 -13.22
C VAL A 57 -4.23 4.31 -13.89
N VAL A 58 -3.85 5.48 -14.38
CA VAL A 58 -2.65 5.70 -15.21
C VAL A 58 -1.55 6.54 -14.53
N GLY A 59 -1.70 6.85 -13.26
CA GLY A 59 -0.66 7.55 -12.48
C GLY A 59 -1.07 7.72 -11.02
N ASN A 60 -0.21 8.38 -10.25
CA ASN A 60 -0.57 8.82 -8.89
C ASN A 60 -1.32 10.17 -8.89
N THR A 61 -1.40 10.83 -10.06
CA THR A 61 -1.87 12.20 -10.21
C THR A 61 -2.61 12.36 -11.53
N TRP A 62 -3.71 13.12 -11.51
CA TRP A 62 -4.47 13.50 -12.71
C TRP A 62 -4.74 14.99 -12.75
N PHE A 63 -4.79 15.51 -13.98
CA PHE A 63 -5.42 16.80 -14.25
C PHE A 63 -6.92 16.56 -14.52
N TRP A 64 -7.77 17.05 -13.61
CA TRP A 64 -9.22 17.00 -13.70
C TRP A 64 -9.69 18.21 -14.51
N ARG A 65 -9.96 17.99 -15.80
CA ARG A 65 -10.24 19.07 -16.76
C ARG A 65 -11.48 19.87 -16.39
N GLU A 66 -12.48 19.19 -15.84
CA GLU A 66 -13.75 19.74 -15.40
C GLU A 66 -13.58 20.73 -14.24
N LEU A 67 -12.50 20.57 -13.46
CA LEU A 67 -12.17 21.42 -12.31
C LEU A 67 -11.01 22.38 -12.60
N GLY A 68 -10.23 22.12 -13.65
CA GLY A 68 -8.97 22.82 -13.88
C GLY A 68 -7.91 22.51 -12.80
N GLU A 69 -8.01 21.37 -12.11
CA GLU A 69 -7.19 21.06 -10.93
C GLU A 69 -6.30 19.83 -11.15
N VAL A 70 -5.08 19.89 -10.61
CA VAL A 70 -4.24 18.69 -10.43
C VAL A 70 -4.57 18.07 -9.08
N ARG A 71 -5.03 16.82 -9.08
CA ARG A 71 -5.30 16.06 -7.86
C ARG A 71 -4.38 14.85 -7.77
N ASN A 72 -3.75 14.71 -6.62
CA ASN A 72 -2.78 13.66 -6.35
C ASN A 72 -3.39 12.64 -5.38
N TRP A 73 -3.02 11.38 -5.52
CA TRP A 73 -3.23 10.34 -4.50
C TRP A 73 -4.68 10.19 -4.07
N LEU A 74 -5.59 10.13 -5.05
CA LEU A 74 -7.01 9.94 -4.74
C LEU A 74 -7.29 8.50 -4.32
N GLN A 75 -7.95 8.34 -3.18
CA GLN A 75 -8.10 7.04 -2.49
C GLN A 75 -9.43 6.33 -2.75
N SER A 76 -10.36 6.92 -3.51
CA SER A 76 -11.68 6.34 -3.74
C SER A 76 -11.57 5.07 -4.58
N ASN A 77 -12.20 3.98 -4.12
CA ASN A 77 -12.27 2.72 -4.86
C ASN A 77 -12.92 2.87 -6.24
N ARG A 78 -13.89 3.78 -6.35
CA ARG A 78 -14.66 4.08 -7.58
C ARG A 78 -13.82 4.65 -8.73
N LEU A 79 -12.56 4.99 -8.49
CA LEU A 79 -11.64 5.44 -9.53
C LEU A 79 -11.11 4.28 -10.39
N MET A 80 -11.13 3.06 -9.87
CA MET A 80 -10.77 1.87 -10.65
C MET A 80 -11.96 1.46 -11.51
N ARG A 81 -11.70 1.20 -12.79
CA ARG A 81 -12.60 0.45 -13.66
C ARG A 81 -12.29 -1.04 -13.51
N GLY A 82 -13.32 -1.87 -13.46
CA GLY A 82 -13.16 -3.30 -13.19
C GLY A 82 -13.30 -3.62 -11.71
N GLU A 83 -13.78 -4.83 -11.44
CA GLU A 83 -14.07 -5.29 -10.09
C GLU A 83 -12.78 -5.78 -9.40
N PRO A 84 -12.47 -5.30 -8.18
CA PRO A 84 -11.39 -5.87 -7.39
C PRO A 84 -11.66 -7.33 -7.01
N MET A 85 -10.62 -8.15 -7.03
CA MET A 85 -10.66 -9.60 -6.75
C MET A 85 -11.39 -9.97 -5.45
N TYR A 86 -11.34 -9.10 -4.43
CA TYR A 86 -11.95 -9.36 -3.13
C TYR A 86 -13.47 -9.11 -3.14
N LEU A 87 -13.99 -8.24 -4.02
CA LEU A 87 -15.44 -8.07 -4.22
C LEU A 87 -16.01 -9.23 -5.02
N GLU A 88 -15.29 -9.66 -6.06
CA GLU A 88 -15.64 -10.86 -6.83
C GLU A 88 -15.70 -12.09 -5.92
N ALA A 89 -14.71 -12.28 -5.06
CA ALA A 89 -14.68 -13.36 -4.08
C ALA A 89 -15.85 -13.30 -3.08
N LYS A 90 -16.19 -12.11 -2.58
CA LYS A 90 -17.36 -11.88 -1.70
C LYS A 90 -18.69 -12.21 -2.39
N ARG A 91 -18.83 -11.86 -3.67
CA ARG A 91 -20.02 -12.22 -4.45
C ARG A 91 -20.13 -13.73 -4.66
N ALA A 92 -19.01 -14.39 -4.94
CA ALA A 92 -18.97 -15.84 -5.12
C ALA A 92 -19.23 -16.61 -3.81
N ASN A 93 -18.89 -16.02 -2.67
CA ASN A 93 -19.14 -16.61 -1.36
C ASN A 93 -19.39 -15.51 -0.30
N ALA A 94 -20.63 -15.42 0.20
CA ALA A 94 -21.04 -14.41 1.18
C ALA A 94 -20.25 -14.48 2.51
N GLU A 95 -19.73 -15.66 2.87
CA GLU A 95 -18.90 -15.88 4.07
C GLU A 95 -17.45 -15.41 3.89
N PHE A 96 -17.02 -15.10 2.66
CA PHE A 96 -15.70 -14.53 2.42
C PHE A 96 -15.58 -13.19 3.14
N THR A 97 -14.44 -12.91 3.77
CA THR A 97 -14.20 -11.63 4.44
C THR A 97 -12.83 -11.08 4.08
N CYS A 98 -12.72 -9.75 3.97
CA CYS A 98 -11.51 -9.06 3.56
C CYS A 98 -11.12 -7.95 4.55
N ALA A 99 -9.84 -7.92 4.92
CA ALA A 99 -9.21 -6.80 5.60
C ALA A 99 -8.24 -6.07 4.66
N LYS A 100 -8.44 -4.78 4.41
CA LYS A 100 -7.59 -3.96 3.52
C LYS A 100 -6.84 -2.89 4.31
N MET A 101 -5.59 -3.19 4.67
CA MET A 101 -4.74 -2.36 5.51
C MET A 101 -3.79 -1.53 4.64
N PHE A 102 -4.10 -0.24 4.52
CA PHE A 102 -3.30 0.82 3.90
C PHE A 102 -3.00 0.69 2.39
N TRP A 103 -3.49 -0.35 1.72
CA TRP A 103 -3.51 -0.43 0.26
C TRP A 103 -4.33 0.73 -0.33
N TRP A 104 -3.91 1.25 -1.49
CA TRP A 104 -4.63 2.26 -2.27
C TRP A 104 -6.03 1.79 -2.67
N PHE A 105 -6.86 2.77 -3.03
CA PHE A 105 -8.28 2.53 -3.38
C PHE A 105 -9.06 1.95 -2.21
N ASN A 106 -8.77 2.44 -1.01
CA ASN A 106 -9.33 1.91 0.23
C ASN A 106 -10.70 2.53 0.57
N GLN A 107 -10.90 3.80 0.20
CA GLN A 107 -12.14 4.52 0.56
C GLN A 107 -13.32 3.96 -0.22
N GLY A 108 -14.30 3.43 0.52
CA GLY A 108 -15.44 2.72 -0.07
C GLY A 108 -15.02 1.42 -0.77
N SER A 109 -13.99 0.74 -0.26
CA SER A 109 -13.49 -0.51 -0.83
C SER A 109 -14.52 -1.63 -0.81
N GLY A 110 -15.43 -1.64 0.16
CA GLY A 110 -16.39 -2.73 0.39
C GLY A 110 -15.79 -3.92 1.16
N CYS A 111 -14.57 -3.78 1.69
CA CYS A 111 -13.96 -4.76 2.60
C CYS A 111 -14.62 -4.68 3.99
N ASP A 112 -14.77 -5.84 4.65
CA ASP A 112 -15.35 -5.94 6.00
C ASP A 112 -14.51 -5.19 7.05
N TRP A 113 -13.19 -5.14 6.83
CA TRP A 113 -12.29 -4.27 7.58
C TRP A 113 -11.39 -3.46 6.66
N SER A 114 -11.24 -2.17 6.93
CA SER A 114 -10.29 -1.34 6.19
C SER A 114 -9.66 -0.26 7.05
N CYS A 115 -8.46 0.17 6.67
CA CYS A 115 -7.76 1.28 7.31
C CYS A 115 -6.87 2.01 6.30
N THR A 116 -6.96 3.33 6.22
CA THR A 116 -6.17 4.16 5.30
C THR A 116 -5.87 5.50 5.95
N PRO A 117 -4.74 6.17 5.65
CA PRO A 117 -4.51 7.51 6.15
C PRO A 117 -5.51 8.48 5.51
N LYS A 118 -6.06 9.38 6.32
CA LYS A 118 -7.01 10.40 5.90
C LYS A 118 -6.85 11.66 6.75
N PRO A 119 -6.41 12.78 6.17
CA PRO A 119 -6.60 14.08 6.82
C PRO A 119 -8.08 14.45 6.78
N HIS A 120 -8.61 14.89 7.92
CA HIS A 120 -9.93 15.47 8.07
C HIS A 120 -9.80 17.00 8.02
N TYR A 121 -10.66 17.62 7.23
CA TYR A 121 -10.67 19.06 7.04
C TYR A 121 -11.91 19.63 7.73
N GLY A 122 -11.70 20.44 8.76
CA GLY A 122 -12.78 21.14 9.44
C GLY A 122 -13.34 22.27 8.57
N SER A 123 -14.60 22.63 8.81
CA SER A 123 -15.23 23.79 8.16
C SER A 123 -14.55 25.12 8.53
N ASP A 124 -13.81 25.14 9.64
CA ASP A 124 -12.97 26.24 10.11
C ASP A 124 -11.58 26.27 9.44
N GLY A 125 -11.29 25.33 8.53
CA GLY A 125 -10.01 25.20 7.86
C GLY A 125 -8.96 24.40 8.64
N SER A 126 -9.31 23.87 9.81
CA SER A 126 -8.45 22.96 10.58
C SER A 126 -8.14 21.69 9.77
N LYS A 127 -6.98 21.08 10.07
CA LYS A 127 -6.51 19.85 9.43
C LYS A 127 -6.06 18.88 10.50
N GLU A 128 -6.86 17.85 10.70
CA GLU A 128 -6.55 16.77 11.63
C GLU A 128 -6.05 15.56 10.86
N PHE A 129 -4.81 15.15 11.12
CA PHE A 129 -4.21 13.99 10.46
C PHE A 129 -4.64 12.71 11.17
N ASP A 130 -5.39 11.86 10.46
CA ASP A 130 -5.93 10.65 11.05
C ASP A 130 -5.89 9.45 10.07
N ILE A 131 -6.54 8.37 10.48
CA ILE A 131 -6.90 7.20 9.72
C ILE A 131 -8.42 7.18 9.53
N LEU A 132 -8.85 6.73 8.36
CA LEU A 132 -10.23 6.36 8.09
C LEU A 132 -10.32 4.83 8.11
N THR A 133 -11.28 4.28 8.84
CA THR A 133 -11.50 2.84 8.95
C THR A 133 -12.91 2.43 8.59
N GLU A 134 -13.04 1.17 8.21
CA GLU A 134 -14.32 0.44 8.16
C GLU A 134 -14.17 -0.82 9.05
N PRO A 135 -15.11 -1.11 9.95
CA PRO A 135 -16.09 -0.17 10.46
C PRO A 135 -15.39 0.98 11.24
N PRO A 136 -16.05 2.12 11.53
CA PRO A 136 -15.42 3.27 12.17
C PRO A 136 -14.78 2.97 13.54
N GLU A 137 -15.33 2.02 14.30
CA GLU A 137 -14.84 1.64 15.63
C GLU A 137 -13.45 1.01 15.59
N LEU A 138 -13.04 0.47 14.42
CA LEU A 138 -11.70 -0.09 14.24
C LEU A 138 -10.61 0.96 14.46
N ALA A 139 -10.83 2.24 14.15
CA ALA A 139 -9.87 3.30 14.43
C ALA A 139 -9.58 3.40 15.94
N THR A 140 -10.63 3.41 16.75
CA THR A 140 -10.53 3.44 18.21
C THR A 140 -9.84 2.19 18.74
N GLU A 141 -10.22 1.00 18.26
CA GLU A 141 -9.59 -0.29 18.66
C GLU A 141 -8.07 -0.31 18.38
N LEU A 142 -7.65 0.23 17.23
CA LEU A 142 -6.25 0.27 16.83
C LEU A 142 -5.48 1.32 17.63
N LYS A 143 -5.99 2.54 17.73
CA LYS A 143 -5.33 3.64 18.45
C LYS A 143 -5.20 3.38 19.95
N ALA A 144 -6.19 2.74 20.57
CA ALA A 144 -6.13 2.39 21.99
C ALA A 144 -4.92 1.51 22.34
N LYS A 145 -4.44 0.70 21.40
CA LYS A 145 -3.27 -0.18 21.60
C LYS A 145 -1.98 0.38 21.00
N LEU A 146 -2.06 1.10 19.89
CA LEU A 146 -0.90 1.46 19.09
C LEU A 146 -0.49 2.94 19.22
N GLY A 147 -1.35 3.76 19.82
CA GLY A 147 -1.28 5.21 19.72
C GLY A 147 -1.72 5.71 18.35
N ASP A 148 -1.63 7.03 18.15
CA ASP A 148 -1.96 7.66 16.88
C ASP A 148 -1.08 7.17 15.73
N PHE A 149 -1.65 7.20 14.53
CA PHE A 149 -0.92 6.87 13.32
C PHE A 149 0.15 7.94 13.05
N PRO A 150 1.42 7.57 12.83
CA PRO A 150 2.49 8.52 12.54
C PRO A 150 2.38 9.03 11.10
N PHE A 151 1.41 9.92 10.87
CA PHE A 151 0.95 10.33 9.55
C PHE A 151 2.08 10.91 8.67
N HIS A 152 2.93 11.77 9.25
CA HIS A 152 4.10 12.34 8.55
C HIS A 152 5.15 11.28 8.16
N GLY A 153 5.15 10.11 8.83
CA GLY A 153 5.99 8.97 8.47
C GLY A 153 5.45 8.15 7.30
N PHE A 154 4.21 8.39 6.84
CA PHE A 154 3.60 7.67 5.71
C PHE A 154 3.93 8.30 4.36
N TRP A 155 3.98 9.63 4.32
CA TRP A 155 4.22 10.39 3.10
C TRP A 155 5.01 11.67 3.38
N GLY A 156 5.85 12.03 2.40
CA GLY A 156 6.51 13.33 2.33
C GLY A 156 7.98 13.25 2.75
N PRO A 157 8.60 14.39 3.07
CA PRO A 157 10.02 14.45 3.43
C PRO A 157 10.38 13.61 4.65
N MET A 158 9.40 13.32 5.52
CA MET A 158 9.55 12.54 6.74
C MET A 158 9.12 11.07 6.61
N ALA A 159 8.75 10.63 5.40
CA ALA A 159 8.36 9.25 5.17
C ALA A 159 9.49 8.29 5.56
N GLY A 160 9.13 7.22 6.26
CA GLY A 160 10.07 6.26 6.82
C GLY A 160 9.41 5.17 7.68
N LEU A 161 10.24 4.44 8.45
CA LEU A 161 9.86 3.28 9.24
C LEU A 161 8.60 3.43 10.11
N PRO A 162 8.36 4.55 10.84
CA PRO A 162 7.26 4.63 11.80
C PRO A 162 5.88 4.24 11.22
N SER A 163 5.60 4.62 9.96
CA SER A 163 4.33 4.26 9.32
C SER A 163 4.21 2.77 9.05
N SER A 164 5.27 2.13 8.53
CA SER A 164 5.24 0.69 8.25
C SER A 164 5.25 -0.15 9.51
N ASP A 165 5.94 0.29 10.56
CA ASP A 165 5.87 -0.36 11.86
C ASP A 165 4.44 -0.31 12.42
N TRP A 166 3.80 0.87 12.42
CA TRP A 166 2.42 1.01 12.88
C TRP A 166 1.46 0.15 12.04
N ILE A 167 1.59 0.17 10.70
CA ILE A 167 0.75 -0.64 9.78
C ILE A 167 0.95 -2.14 10.06
N SER A 168 2.19 -2.58 10.29
CA SER A 168 2.47 -4.00 10.59
C SER A 168 1.81 -4.44 11.90
N ARG A 169 1.85 -3.60 12.95
CA ARG A 169 1.20 -3.87 14.24
C ARG A 169 -0.32 -3.87 14.11
N ALA A 170 -0.89 -2.89 13.42
CA ALA A 170 -2.32 -2.80 13.17
C ALA A 170 -2.83 -4.00 12.36
N THR A 171 -2.11 -4.37 11.31
CA THR A 171 -2.45 -5.53 10.49
C THR A 171 -2.39 -6.83 11.30
N ALA A 172 -1.32 -7.02 12.09
CA ALA A 172 -1.18 -8.19 12.94
C ALA A 172 -2.30 -8.30 13.98
N GLN A 173 -2.74 -7.18 14.56
CA GLN A 173 -3.91 -7.14 15.43
C GLN A 173 -5.18 -7.58 14.69
N VAL A 174 -5.48 -7.01 13.53
CA VAL A 174 -6.67 -7.36 12.73
C VAL A 174 -6.66 -8.83 12.31
N ILE A 175 -5.52 -9.38 11.88
CA ILE A 175 -5.38 -10.80 11.54
C ILE A 175 -5.78 -11.67 12.73
N ARG A 176 -5.23 -11.40 13.93
CA ARG A 176 -5.47 -12.22 15.11
C ARG A 176 -6.89 -12.11 15.65
N THR A 177 -7.45 -10.90 15.67
CA THR A 177 -8.76 -10.65 16.30
C THR A 177 -9.94 -10.89 15.38
N LYS A 178 -9.79 -10.60 14.08
CA LYS A 178 -10.89 -10.70 13.10
C LYS A 178 -10.76 -11.92 12.18
N GLN A 179 -9.55 -12.48 12.02
CA GLN A 179 -9.25 -13.67 11.22
C GLN A 179 -9.90 -13.67 9.82
N PRO A 180 -9.76 -12.60 9.03
CA PRO A 180 -10.39 -12.47 7.72
C PRO A 180 -9.92 -13.58 6.76
N THR A 181 -10.74 -13.85 5.75
CA THR A 181 -10.36 -14.80 4.69
C THR A 181 -9.20 -14.26 3.85
N LEU A 182 -9.21 -12.97 3.53
CA LEU A 182 -8.12 -12.27 2.85
C LEU A 182 -7.66 -11.06 3.66
N THR A 183 -6.35 -10.93 3.89
CA THR A 183 -5.75 -9.69 4.39
C THR A 183 -4.82 -9.10 3.35
N LEU A 184 -4.96 -7.81 3.08
CA LEU A 184 -4.03 -7.02 2.28
C LEU A 184 -3.26 -6.08 3.19
N CYS A 185 -1.94 -6.20 3.25
CA CYS A 185 -1.05 -5.38 4.07
C CYS A 185 -0.12 -4.55 3.19
N TYR A 186 0.01 -3.24 3.44
CA TYR A 186 0.87 -2.34 2.68
C TYR A 186 2.02 -1.80 3.53
N LEU A 187 3.27 -2.04 3.11
CA LEU A 187 4.49 -1.58 3.80
C LEU A 187 5.28 -0.63 2.88
N PRO A 188 5.04 0.69 2.95
CA PRO A 188 5.59 1.65 1.98
C PRO A 188 7.05 2.05 2.20
N HIS A 189 7.61 1.98 3.41
CA HIS A 189 8.77 2.82 3.74
C HIS A 189 10.05 2.54 2.94
N LEU A 190 10.24 1.31 2.43
CA LEU A 190 11.47 0.91 1.75
C LEU A 190 11.71 1.76 0.49
N ASP A 191 10.67 2.16 -0.25
CA ASP A 191 10.86 2.88 -1.51
C ASP A 191 11.27 4.35 -1.32
N TYR A 192 10.98 4.96 -0.18
CA TYR A 192 11.20 6.39 0.05
C TYR A 192 12.68 6.75 0.16
N ASP A 193 13.45 6.02 0.98
CA ASP A 193 14.89 6.31 1.13
C ASP A 193 15.68 5.87 -0.11
N LEU A 194 15.21 4.84 -0.82
CA LEU A 194 15.74 4.50 -2.14
C LEU A 194 15.51 5.64 -3.15
N GLN A 195 14.37 6.33 -3.11
CA GLN A 195 14.11 7.52 -3.93
C GLN A 195 14.92 8.74 -3.48
N ARG A 196 15.05 8.95 -2.15
CA ARG A 196 15.71 10.13 -1.56
C ARG A 196 17.22 10.11 -1.72
N PHE A 197 17.84 8.94 -1.55
CA PHE A 197 19.29 8.79 -1.50
C PHE A 197 19.87 7.98 -2.66
N GLY A 198 19.06 7.24 -3.42
CA GLY A 198 19.52 6.41 -4.52
C GLY A 198 20.60 5.42 -4.06
N ASP A 199 21.72 5.39 -4.77
CA ASP A 199 22.87 4.52 -4.45
C ASP A 199 23.54 4.83 -3.10
N LYS A 200 23.21 5.96 -2.46
CA LYS A 200 23.72 6.32 -1.13
C LYS A 200 22.83 5.81 0.01
N ALA A 201 21.69 5.17 -0.31
CA ALA A 201 20.79 4.63 0.71
C ALA A 201 21.45 3.46 1.45
N ASP A 202 21.32 3.46 2.78
CA ASP A 202 21.68 2.31 3.61
C ASP A 202 20.67 1.17 3.41
N THR A 203 20.88 0.45 2.31
CA THR A 203 19.96 -0.55 1.81
C THR A 203 19.83 -1.74 2.75
N GLU A 204 20.91 -2.12 3.45
CA GLU A 204 20.87 -3.23 4.39
C GLU A 204 19.98 -2.88 5.60
N ARG A 205 20.15 -1.70 6.19
CA ARG A 205 19.27 -1.23 7.27
C ARG A 205 17.81 -1.18 6.82
N LEU A 206 17.52 -0.55 5.69
CA LEU A 206 16.15 -0.37 5.19
C LEU A 206 15.47 -1.71 4.90
N VAL A 207 16.19 -2.69 4.35
CA VAL A 207 15.63 -4.01 4.10
C VAL A 207 15.39 -4.76 5.41
N ARG A 208 16.28 -4.67 6.39
CA ARG A 208 16.06 -5.28 7.73
C ARG A 208 14.85 -4.67 8.43
N GLU A 209 14.71 -3.34 8.38
CA GLU A 209 13.56 -2.62 8.97
C GLU A 209 12.22 -3.08 8.37
N VAL A 210 12.14 -3.26 7.05
CA VAL A 210 10.92 -3.76 6.41
C VAL A 210 10.72 -5.27 6.59
N ASP A 211 11.80 -6.04 6.69
CA ASP A 211 11.73 -7.47 7.02
C ASP A 211 11.19 -7.70 8.43
N ASP A 212 11.53 -6.85 9.40
CA ASP A 212 10.98 -6.89 10.75
C ASP A 212 9.48 -6.57 10.75
N CYS A 213 9.08 -5.52 10.01
CA CYS A 213 7.66 -5.17 9.83
C CYS A 213 6.88 -6.32 9.17
N ALA A 214 7.40 -6.88 8.07
CA ALA A 214 6.78 -8.01 7.41
C ALA A 214 6.75 -9.23 8.33
N GLY A 215 7.83 -9.49 9.08
CA GLY A 215 7.97 -10.55 10.05
C GLY A 215 6.84 -10.58 11.07
N ARG A 216 6.45 -9.42 11.60
CA ARG A 216 5.31 -9.29 12.51
C ARG A 216 3.99 -9.74 11.88
N VAL A 217 3.78 -9.44 10.61
CA VAL A 217 2.59 -9.85 9.86
C VAL A 217 2.65 -11.35 9.53
N LEU A 218 3.85 -11.88 9.22
CA LEU A 218 4.10 -13.31 9.03
C LEU A 218 3.75 -14.11 10.29
N ASP A 219 4.17 -13.63 11.47
CA ASP A 219 3.88 -14.27 12.75
C ASP A 219 2.37 -14.30 13.00
N ALA A 220 1.67 -13.18 12.79
CA ALA A 220 0.22 -13.13 12.93
C ALA A 220 -0.51 -14.05 11.92
N ALA A 221 0.00 -14.18 10.70
CA ALA A 221 -0.54 -15.09 9.71
C ALA A 221 -0.37 -16.56 10.14
N ALA A 222 0.79 -16.92 10.69
CA ALA A 222 1.06 -18.25 11.22
C ALA A 222 0.14 -18.60 12.39
N ASP A 223 -0.10 -17.66 13.32
CA ASP A 223 -0.98 -17.84 14.48
C ASP A 223 -2.41 -18.27 14.10
N VAL A 224 -2.88 -17.88 12.91
CA VAL A 224 -4.24 -18.18 12.41
C VAL A 224 -4.28 -19.19 11.26
N GLY A 225 -3.13 -19.82 10.97
CA GLY A 225 -2.98 -20.81 9.89
C GLY A 225 -3.20 -20.23 8.48
N ALA A 226 -2.92 -18.94 8.27
CA ALA A 226 -3.05 -18.31 6.96
C ALA A 226 -1.83 -18.59 6.08
N LYS A 227 -2.07 -18.79 4.78
CA LYS A 227 -1.01 -18.76 3.77
C LYS A 227 -0.58 -17.32 3.54
N VAL A 228 0.68 -17.13 3.14
CA VAL A 228 1.22 -15.80 2.84
C VAL A 228 1.69 -15.73 1.40
N LEU A 229 1.36 -14.62 0.74
CA LEU A 229 1.94 -14.17 -0.52
C LEU A 229 2.61 -12.81 -0.31
N VAL A 230 3.83 -12.65 -0.81
CA VAL A 230 4.54 -11.37 -0.77
C VAL A 230 4.63 -10.84 -2.20
N VAL A 231 4.26 -9.58 -2.38
CA VAL A 231 4.30 -8.87 -3.68
C VAL A 231 5.07 -7.56 -3.54
N SER A 232 5.49 -7.02 -4.67
CA SER A 232 6.06 -5.68 -4.78
C SER A 232 5.58 -5.01 -6.07
N GLU A 233 5.67 -3.69 -6.12
CA GLU A 233 5.10 -2.88 -7.21
C GLU A 233 6.11 -2.57 -8.32
N TYR A 234 7.27 -2.05 -7.92
CA TYR A 234 8.33 -1.58 -8.80
C TYR A 234 9.66 -1.56 -8.05
N GLY A 235 10.76 -1.51 -8.80
CA GLY A 235 12.10 -1.26 -8.27
C GLY A 235 12.53 0.19 -8.53
N ILE A 236 13.41 0.70 -7.67
CA ILE A 236 14.07 2.00 -7.86
C ILE A 236 15.43 1.77 -8.52
N THR A 237 15.78 2.60 -9.50
CA THR A 237 17.06 2.53 -10.23
C THR A 237 17.65 3.93 -10.39
N PRO A 238 18.99 4.07 -10.42
CA PRO A 238 19.63 5.35 -10.67
C PRO A 238 19.24 5.96 -12.02
N VAL A 239 18.99 7.27 -12.02
CA VAL A 239 18.75 8.08 -13.22
C VAL A 239 19.50 9.41 -13.08
N SER A 240 20.08 9.93 -14.17
CA SER A 240 20.94 11.13 -14.12
C SER A 240 20.49 12.26 -15.05
N ARG A 241 19.54 12.02 -15.97
CA ARG A 241 19.11 13.00 -16.96
C ARG A 241 17.62 13.34 -16.83
N PRO A 242 17.26 14.56 -16.39
CA PRO A 242 15.88 15.01 -16.41
C PRO A 242 15.42 15.34 -17.84
N VAL A 243 14.16 15.03 -18.15
CA VAL A 243 13.50 15.46 -19.40
C VAL A 243 12.34 16.39 -19.06
N TYR A 244 12.43 17.65 -19.47
CA TYR A 244 11.43 18.68 -19.14
C TYR A 244 10.33 18.77 -20.19
N ILE A 245 9.46 17.75 -20.27
CA ILE A 245 8.43 17.62 -21.31
C ILE A 245 7.56 18.89 -21.43
N ASN A 246 7.08 19.43 -20.31
CA ASN A 246 6.24 20.64 -20.32
C ASN A 246 6.96 21.88 -20.89
N ARG A 247 8.27 22.00 -20.69
CA ARG A 247 9.07 23.10 -21.28
C ARG A 247 9.25 22.93 -22.77
N ALA A 248 9.40 21.69 -23.24
CA ALA A 248 9.51 21.39 -24.67
C ALA A 248 8.18 21.64 -25.38
N LEU A 249 7.07 21.14 -24.83
CA LEU A 249 5.73 21.35 -25.39
C LEU A 249 5.31 22.82 -25.41
N ARG A 250 5.72 23.62 -24.43
CA ARG A 250 5.44 25.07 -24.42
C ARG A 250 6.21 25.84 -25.50
N LYS A 251 7.33 25.30 -25.98
CA LYS A 251 8.19 25.94 -26.99
C LYS A 251 7.82 25.56 -28.43
N ALA A 252 7.16 24.43 -28.62
CA ALA A 252 6.68 23.94 -29.92
C ALA A 252 5.37 24.65 -30.30
#